data_AF-A0A7X2MUJ8-F1
#
_entry.id   AF-A0A7X2MUJ8-F1
#
_cell.length_a   1.000
_cell.length_b   1.000
_cell.length_c   1.000
_cell.angle_alpha   90.00
_cell.angle_beta   90.00
_cell.angle_gamma   90.00
#
_symmetry.space_group_name_H-M   'P 1'
#
loop_
_entity.id
_entity.type
_entity.pdbx_description
1 polymer ?
#
loop_
_entity_poly.entity_id
_entity_poly.type
_entity_poly.pdbx_seq_one_letter_code
_entity_poly.pdbx_strand_id
1 'polypeptide(L)' 'LSGYAGSAGTSRVQKLSEISLEALPRFSTSFKEFDRVLGGGVVPGSAILIGGSPGAGKSTLLLQVMCRLSEGMKTLY' A
#
# COMPACT_ATOMS: atom_id res chain seq x y z
N LEU A 1 -1.78 -1.06 23.71
CA LEU A 1 -1.24 -1.41 22.38
C LEU A 1 -2.35 -2.09 21.59
N SER A 2 -3.08 -1.32 20.78
CA SER A 2 -4.13 -1.88 19.92
C SER A 2 -3.48 -2.27 18.59
N GLY A 3 -3.38 -3.57 18.31
CA GLY A 3 -2.89 -4.06 17.02
C GLY A 3 -3.90 -3.79 15.92
N TYR A 4 -3.44 -3.37 14.73
CA TYR A 4 -4.30 -3.22 13.56
C TYR A 4 -4.54 -4.60 12.93
N ALA A 5 -5.70 -5.19 13.17
CA ALA A 5 -6.11 -6.49 12.60
C ALA A 5 -6.79 -6.34 11.22
N GLY A 6 -6.53 -5.24 10.51
CA GLY A 6 -7.32 -4.83 9.36
C GLY A 6 -8.67 -4.22 9.78
N SER A 7 -9.30 -3.45 8.89
CA SER A 7 -10.70 -3.08 9.06
C SER A 7 -11.54 -4.33 8.80
N ALA A 8 -11.86 -5.08 9.86
CA ALA A 8 -12.91 -6.09 9.82
C ALA A 8 -14.27 -5.38 9.76
N GLY A 9 -14.51 -4.63 8.69
CA GLY A 9 -15.87 -4.28 8.31
C GLY A 9 -16.66 -5.58 8.19
N THR A 10 -17.90 -5.59 8.68
CA THR A 10 -18.80 -6.75 8.53
C THR A 10 -18.85 -7.14 7.05
N SER A 11 -18.11 -8.18 6.66
CA SER A 11 -18.18 -8.71 5.31
C SER A 11 -19.55 -9.35 5.16
N ARG A 12 -20.49 -8.61 4.57
CA ARG A 12 -21.84 -9.09 4.33
C ARG A 12 -21.83 -9.93 3.06
N VAL A 13 -22.46 -11.09 3.12
CA VAL A 13 -22.73 -11.90 1.93
C VAL A 13 -23.58 -11.05 0.99
N GLN A 14 -23.11 -10.89 -0.25
CA GLN A 14 -23.76 -10.11 -1.30
C GLN A 14 -23.62 -10.87 -2.62
N LYS A 15 -24.54 -10.65 -3.58
CA LYS A 15 -24.39 -11.26 -4.90
C LYS A 15 -23.24 -10.62 -5.66
N LEU A 16 -22.61 -11.38 -6.56
CA LEU A 16 -21.56 -10.85 -7.43
C LEU A 16 -22.01 -9.61 -8.23
N SER A 17 -23.28 -9.59 -8.66
CA SER A 17 -23.89 -8.45 -9.37
C SER A 17 -24.07 -7.19 -8.53
N GLU A 18 -23.96 -7.31 -7.21
CA GLU A 18 -24.13 -6.21 -6.25
C GLU A 18 -22.77 -5.69 -5.75
N ILE A 19 -21.66 -6.31 -6.17
CA ILE A 19 -20.31 -5.86 -5.81
C ILE A 19 -20.02 -4.54 -6.52
N SER A 20 -19.78 -3.50 -5.72
CA SER A 20 -19.24 -2.24 -6.22
C SER A 20 -17.89 -2.47 -6.91
N LEU A 21 -17.74 -1.92 -8.11
CA LEU A 21 -16.49 -1.90 -8.86
C LEU A 21 -15.64 -0.65 -8.57
N GLU A 22 -16.07 0.19 -7.61
CA GLU A 22 -15.31 1.38 -7.26
C GLU A 22 -13.94 0.99 -6.72
N ALA A 23 -12.89 1.55 -7.33
CA ALA A 23 -11.54 1.34 -6.87
C ALA A 23 -11.36 1.95 -5.47
N LEU A 24 -10.76 1.19 -4.56
CA LEU A 24 -10.33 1.73 -3.27
C LEU A 24 -9.42 2.95 -3.49
N PRO A 25 -9.55 4.01 -2.68
CA PRO A 25 -8.70 5.18 -2.80
C PRO A 25 -7.24 4.78 -2.61
N ARG A 26 -6.38 5.22 -3.53
CA ARG A 26 -4.93 5.01 -3.47
C ARG A 26 -4.23 6.34 -3.27
N PHE A 27 -3.10 6.35 -2.57
CA PHE A 27 -2.22 7.50 -2.51
C PHE A 27 -0.91 7.21 -3.26
N SER A 28 -0.39 8.23 -3.94
CA SER A 28 0.89 8.15 -4.64
C SER A 28 2.05 8.15 -3.64
N THR A 29 3.11 7.41 -3.96
CA THR A 29 4.38 7.45 -3.24
C THR A 29 5.33 8.55 -3.75
N SER A 30 4.89 9.34 -4.73
CA SER A 30 5.72 10.26 -5.51
C SER A 30 6.89 9.56 -6.23
N PHE A 31 6.89 8.21 -6.27
CA PHE A 31 7.81 7.39 -7.04
C PHE A 31 7.01 6.66 -8.14
N LYS A 32 6.99 7.25 -9.33
CA LYS A 32 6.18 6.81 -10.46
C LYS A 32 6.27 5.30 -10.77
N GLU A 33 7.47 4.73 -10.90
CA GLU A 33 7.60 3.30 -11.21
C GLU A 33 7.15 2.41 -10.05
N PHE A 34 7.32 2.84 -8.80
CA PHE A 34 6.80 2.11 -7.65
C PHE A 34 5.27 2.12 -7.64
N ASP A 35 4.65 3.30 -7.85
CA ASP A 35 3.19 3.43 -7.97
C ASP A 35 2.64 2.57 -9.12
N ARG A 36 3.33 2.53 -10.26
CA ARG A 36 2.96 1.70 -11.40
C ARG A 36 2.93 0.22 -11.03
N VAL A 37 3.97 -0.28 -10.34
CA VAL A 37 4.04 -1.68 -9.87
C VAL A 37 2.92 -1.99 -8.88
N LEU A 38 2.54 -1.03 -8.04
CA LEU A 38 1.44 -1.17 -7.09
C LEU A 38 0.04 -1.05 -7.72
N GLY A 39 -0.07 -0.76 -9.02
CA GLY A 39 -1.35 -0.55 -9.69
C GLY A 39 -1.94 0.84 -9.45
N GLY A 40 -1.08 1.87 -9.44
CA GLY A 40 -1.46 3.29 -9.31
C GLY A 40 -1.21 3.90 -7.93
N GLY A 41 -0.50 3.21 -7.04
CA GLY A 41 -0.18 3.70 -5.69
C GLY A 41 -0.62 2.77 -4.56
N VAL A 42 -0.43 3.22 -3.32
CA VAL A 42 -0.64 2.43 -2.11
C VAL A 42 -2.10 2.52 -1.66
N VAL A 43 -2.69 1.37 -1.32
CA VAL A 43 -4.02 1.30 -0.70
C VAL A 43 -3.88 1.50 0.81
N PRO A 44 -4.62 2.44 1.43
CA PRO A 44 -4.62 2.62 2.88
C PRO A 44 -4.97 1.34 3.64
N GLY A 45 -4.24 1.03 4.71
CA GLY A 45 -4.47 -0.18 5.52
C GLY A 45 -4.02 -1.49 4.86
N SER A 46 -3.35 -1.44 3.72
CA SER A 46 -2.77 -2.63 3.07
C SER A 46 -1.41 -2.99 3.65
N ALA A 47 -1.01 -4.25 3.44
CA ALA A 47 0.34 -4.73 3.65
C ALA A 47 0.96 -5.09 2.29
N ILE A 48 2.20 -4.66 2.05
CA ILE A 48 2.93 -4.90 0.80
C ILE A 48 4.20 -5.68 1.12
N LEU A 49 4.39 -6.82 0.46
CA LEU A 49 5.59 -7.64 0.59
C LEU A 49 6.58 -7.33 -0.55
N ILE A 50 7.79 -6.90 -0.21
CA ILE A 50 8.87 -6.68 -1.18
C ILE A 50 9.86 -7.85 -1.14
N GLY A 51 9.77 -8.72 -2.15
CA GLY A 51 10.67 -9.86 -2.34
C GLY A 51 11.89 -9.55 -3.22
N GLY A 52 12.94 -10.37 -3.10
CA GLY A 52 14.13 -10.28 -3.96
C GLY A 52 15.38 -10.85 -3.30
N SER A 53 16.38 -11.21 -4.10
CA SER A 53 17.66 -11.80 -3.63
C SER A 53 18.40 -10.89 -2.63
N PRO A 54 19.28 -11.44 -1.78
CA PRO A 54 20.22 -10.64 -0.98
C PRO A 54 21.00 -9.70 -1.89
N GLY A 55 21.17 -8.43 -1.47
CA GLY A 55 21.86 -7.40 -2.27
C GLY A 55 21.03 -6.74 -3.38
N ALA A 56 19.79 -7.15 -3.63
CA ALA A 56 18.94 -6.56 -4.68
C ALA A 56 18.46 -5.11 -4.44
N GLY A 57 18.92 -4.46 -3.36
CA GLY A 57 18.58 -3.06 -3.07
C GLY A 57 17.20 -2.81 -2.46
N LYS A 58 16.53 -3.84 -1.90
CA LYS A 58 15.18 -3.72 -1.28
C LYS A 58 15.10 -2.60 -0.24
N SER A 59 16.02 -2.59 0.73
CA SER A 59 16.06 -1.57 1.78
C SER A 59 16.36 -0.18 1.21
N THR A 60 17.22 -0.11 0.19
CA THR A 60 17.53 1.15 -0.51
C THR A 60 16.31 1.71 -1.21
N LEU A 61 15.57 0.88 -1.94
CA LEU A 61 14.32 1.27 -2.59
C LEU A 61 13.28 1.74 -1.57
N LEU A 62 13.08 0.99 -0.48
CA LEU A 62 12.11 1.34 0.56
C LEU A 62 12.48 2.64 1.28
N LEU A 63 13.76 2.87 1.59
CA LEU A 63 14.22 4.15 2.15
C LEU A 63 13.96 5.30 1.19
N GLN A 64 14.24 5.14 -0.10
CA GLN A 64 13.97 6.17 -1.12
C GLN A 64 12.48 6.50 -1.25
N VAL A 65 11.62 5.48 -1.29
CA VAL A 65 10.16 5.64 -1.29
C VAL A 65 9.72 6.37 -0.02
N MET A 66 10.27 5.99 1.13
CA MET A 66 9.89 6.60 2.40
C MET A 66 10.32 8.06 2.52
N CYS A 67 11.52 8.43 2.07
CA CYS A 67 11.95 9.83 2.04
C CYS A 67 10.94 10.68 1.26
N ARG A 68 10.46 10.21 0.11
CA ARG A 68 9.44 10.91 -0.69
C ARG A 68 8.09 11.00 0.03
N LEU A 69 7.64 9.91 0.64
CA LEU A 69 6.40 9.90 1.42
C LEU A 69 6.47 10.85 2.62
N SER A 70 7.64 10.95 3.26
CA SER A 70 7.85 11.78 4.45
C SER A 70 7.67 13.28 4.19
N GLU A 71 7.72 13.72 2.94
CA GLU A 71 7.46 15.11 2.54
C GLU A 71 5.97 15.49 2.69
N GLY A 72 5.06 14.51 2.58
CA GLY A 72 3.61 14.75 2.57
C GLY A 72 2.85 14.09 3.72
N MET A 73 3.45 13.12 4.43
CA MET A 73 2.80 12.42 5.52
C MET A 73 3.79 11.83 6.53
N LYS A 74 3.29 11.49 7.72
CA LYS A 74 4.11 10.83 8.74
C LYS A 74 4.44 9.41 8.30
N THR A 75 5.72 9.06 8.36
CA THR A 75 6.25 7.75 7.96
C THR A 75 7.11 7.16 9.08
N LEU A 76 7.23 5.83 9.13
CA LEU A 76 8.16 5.11 10.00
C LEU A 76 8.89 4.02 9.20
N TYR A 77 10.21 3.94 9.36
CA TYR A 77 11.08 2.93 8.75
C TYR A 77 11.49 1.92 9.81
#